data_AF-A0A8K0KM14-F1
#
_entry.id   AF-A0A8K0KM14-F1
#
_cell.length_a   1.000
_cell.length_b   1.000
_cell.length_c   1.000
_cell.angle_alpha   90.00
_cell.angle_beta   90.00
_cell.angle_gamma   90.00
#
_symmetry.space_group_name_H-M   'P 1'
#
loop_
_entity.id
_entity.type
_entity.pdbx_description
1 polymer ?
#
loop_
_entity_poly.entity_id
_entity_poly.type
_entity_poly.pdbx_seq_one_letter_code
_entity_poly.pdbx_strand_id
1 'polypeptide(L)'
;MKWEAEKKAFLLCKEMETAEPCSCLHFAPHSVIVGCDKFFEIDLKDYSVEEFLDGSDPSLAYAVLGTHHLKSFPVAVLDISSSVTNPEYLLCFHEFAVFVDAYGRKTREEDVKWSHISFAFAFQKPYLFIFHFALVEVLRITSKSFTKLEKGSDKVVFPQQVMLELPNPQFLGTSISHGSIFLSTSSDIKYGELLKLEGNLACPGIEDESISTLDTYGIQSDAGDGHSTPDDQSEFSFTSSVVQSLEETDEDERANGYNCEYNRRVKFENNAKH
;
A
#
# COMPACT_ATOMS: atom_id res chain seq x y z
N MET A 1 -17.55 17.19 6.58
CA MET A 1 -18.03 18.26 5.67
C MET A 1 -19.08 17.67 4.73
N LYS A 2 -20.12 18.42 4.35
CA LYS A 2 -21.13 18.02 3.35
C LYS A 2 -21.21 19.07 2.25
N TRP A 3 -21.18 18.62 1.00
CA TRP A 3 -21.37 19.52 -0.14
C TRP A 3 -22.83 19.99 -0.22
N GLU A 4 -23.03 21.30 -0.34
CA GLU A 4 -24.34 21.89 -0.60
C GLU A 4 -24.31 22.59 -1.97
N ALA A 5 -25.01 21.98 -2.94
CA ALA A 5 -24.95 22.40 -4.34
C ALA A 5 -25.45 23.83 -4.56
N GLU A 6 -26.49 24.25 -3.82
CA GLU A 6 -27.06 25.61 -3.93
C GLU A 6 -26.05 26.68 -3.51
N LYS A 7 -25.32 26.45 -2.41
CA LYS A 7 -24.31 27.37 -1.91
C LYS A 7 -22.95 27.19 -2.57
N LYS A 8 -22.77 26.15 -3.40
CA LYS A 8 -21.49 25.72 -3.99
C LYS A 8 -20.38 25.68 -2.94
N ALA A 9 -20.71 25.20 -1.74
CA ALA A 9 -19.83 25.23 -0.59
C ALA A 9 -19.92 23.93 0.20
N PHE A 10 -18.83 23.59 0.90
CA PHE A 10 -18.85 22.56 1.91
C PHE A 10 -19.29 23.16 3.24
N LEU A 11 -20.32 22.56 3.85
CA LEU A 11 -20.76 22.87 5.20
C LEU A 11 -20.12 21.93 6.21
N LEU A 12 -19.75 22.47 7.37
CA LEU A 12 -19.30 21.66 8.51
C LEU A 12 -20.47 20.82 9.03
N CYS A 13 -20.24 19.52 9.20
CA CYS A 13 -21.25 18.59 9.76
C CYS A 13 -20.90 18.16 11.17
N LYS A 14 -19.62 17.92 11.42
CA LYS A 14 -19.07 17.43 12.67
C LYS A 14 -17.64 17.94 12.78
N GLU A 15 -17.27 18.31 13.98
CA GLU A 15 -15.90 18.62 14.39
C GLU A 15 -15.54 17.68 15.53
N MET A 16 -14.27 17.30 15.57
CA MET A 16 -13.69 16.43 16.59
C MET A 16 -12.37 17.06 17.01
N GLU A 17 -12.13 17.13 18.31
CA GLU A 17 -10.86 17.56 18.88
C GLU A 17 -9.94 16.33 19.02
N THR A 18 -8.70 16.45 18.56
CA THR A 18 -7.67 15.40 18.66
C THR A 18 -6.37 16.00 19.20
N ALA A 19 -5.51 15.17 19.79
CA ALA A 19 -4.25 15.65 20.34
C ALA A 19 -3.20 15.89 19.25
N GLU A 20 -3.27 15.12 18.15
CA GLU A 20 -2.43 15.26 16.97
C GLU A 20 -3.29 15.45 15.71
N PRO A 21 -2.73 16.05 14.64
CA PRO A 21 -3.44 16.17 13.35
C PRO A 21 -3.79 14.81 12.75
N CYS A 22 -4.89 14.76 11.99
CA CYS A 22 -5.23 13.59 11.18
C CYS A 22 -4.15 13.32 10.13
N SER A 23 -3.52 12.15 10.20
CA SER A 23 -2.46 11.71 9.29
C SER A 23 -2.97 10.77 8.20
N CYS A 24 -4.01 9.99 8.48
CA CYS A 24 -4.59 9.03 7.53
C CYS A 24 -6.08 8.79 7.76
N LEU A 25 -6.75 8.25 6.75
CA LEU A 25 -8.14 7.82 6.84
C LEU A 25 -8.41 6.64 5.90
N HIS A 26 -9.43 5.85 6.22
CA HIS A 26 -9.94 4.77 5.40
C HIS A 26 -11.47 4.71 5.50
N PHE A 27 -12.15 4.58 4.35
CA PHE A 27 -13.59 4.39 4.30
C PHE A 27 -13.93 2.91 4.45
N ALA A 28 -14.53 2.55 5.57
CA ALA A 28 -15.19 1.26 5.75
C ALA A 28 -16.65 1.34 5.26
N PRO A 29 -17.38 0.22 5.13
CA PRO A 29 -18.73 0.21 4.56
C PRO A 29 -19.74 1.16 5.22
N HIS A 30 -19.62 1.37 6.53
CA HIS A 30 -20.57 2.17 7.33
C HIS A 30 -19.90 3.21 8.23
N SER A 31 -18.58 3.36 8.13
CA SER A 31 -17.78 4.20 9.01
C SER A 31 -16.53 4.72 8.30
N VAL A 32 -15.82 5.64 8.94
CA VAL A 32 -14.49 6.09 8.52
C VAL A 32 -13.53 5.84 9.67
N ILE A 33 -12.48 5.07 9.42
CA ILE A 33 -11.37 4.91 10.35
C ILE A 33 -10.40 6.06 10.09
N VAL A 34 -10.06 6.84 11.11
CA VAL A 34 -9.14 7.98 11.01
C VAL A 34 -7.98 7.81 11.98
N GLY A 35 -6.76 8.09 11.52
CA GLY A 35 -5.56 8.10 12.35
C GLY A 35 -5.17 9.52 12.72
N CYS A 36 -5.11 9.83 14.01
CA CYS A 36 -4.62 11.08 14.58
C CYS A 36 -3.52 10.76 15.61
N ASP A 37 -3.73 11.03 16.90
CA ASP A 37 -2.90 10.52 18.00
C ASP A 37 -3.16 9.03 18.29
N LYS A 38 -4.36 8.56 17.91
CA LYS A 38 -4.82 7.16 17.92
C LYS A 38 -5.68 6.91 16.68
N PHE A 39 -6.14 5.67 16.52
CA PHE A 39 -7.19 5.37 15.54
C PHE A 39 -8.57 5.57 16.15
N PHE A 40 -9.41 6.35 15.47
CA PHE A 40 -10.82 6.53 15.79
C PHE A 40 -11.68 5.97 14.67
N GLU A 41 -12.87 5.51 15.01
CA GLU A 41 -13.91 5.15 14.05
C GLU A 41 -15.06 6.16 14.14
N ILE A 42 -15.45 6.69 12.98
CA ILE A 42 -16.55 7.64 12.86
C ILE A 42 -17.70 6.97 12.13
N ASP A 43 -18.85 6.81 12.79
CA ASP A 43 -20.05 6.28 12.16
C ASP A 43 -20.59 7.26 11.10
N LEU A 44 -20.90 6.79 9.89
CA LEU A 44 -21.34 7.65 8.79
C LEU A 44 -22.82 8.05 8.86
N LYS A 45 -23.61 7.39 9.70
CA LYS A 45 -25.05 7.65 9.89
C LYS A 45 -25.29 8.75 10.92
N ASP A 46 -24.61 8.71 12.06
CA ASP A 46 -24.83 9.68 13.15
C ASP A 46 -23.59 10.49 13.58
N TYR A 47 -22.42 10.20 13.00
CA TYR A 47 -21.15 10.86 13.32
C TYR A 47 -20.74 10.71 14.80
N SER A 48 -21.12 9.61 15.44
CA SER A 48 -20.49 9.16 16.68
C SER A 48 -19.02 8.84 16.42
N VAL A 49 -18.20 9.06 17.44
CA VAL A 49 -16.75 8.82 17.38
C VAL A 49 -16.39 7.90 18.54
N GLU A 50 -15.69 6.82 18.24
CA GLU A 50 -15.17 5.88 19.23
C GLU A 50 -13.69 5.59 18.95
N GLU A 51 -12.94 5.14 19.96
CA GLU A 51 -11.60 4.60 19.72
C GLU A 51 -11.75 3.28 18.95
N PHE A 52 -11.01 3.13 17.84
CA PHE A 52 -11.19 1.97 16.96
C PHE A 52 -10.59 0.70 17.53
N LEU A 53 -9.40 0.78 18.15
CA LEU A 53 -8.72 -0.38 18.72
C LEU A 53 -9.42 -0.89 19.98
N ASP A 54 -9.59 -2.21 20.09
CA ASP A 54 -10.21 -2.82 21.28
C ASP A 54 -9.26 -2.73 22.49
N GLY A 55 -9.53 -1.77 23.38
CA GLY A 55 -8.78 -1.56 24.62
C GLY A 55 -8.90 -2.69 25.64
N SER A 56 -9.80 -3.66 25.44
CA SER A 56 -9.91 -4.84 26.29
C SER A 56 -8.94 -5.97 25.89
N ASP A 57 -8.37 -5.92 24.69
CA ASP A 57 -7.39 -6.88 24.21
C ASP A 57 -5.98 -6.53 24.75
N PRO A 58 -5.41 -7.34 25.67
CA PRO A 58 -4.10 -7.05 26.25
C PRO A 58 -2.97 -7.16 25.21
N SER A 59 -3.18 -7.87 24.10
CA SER A 59 -2.18 -7.95 23.02
C SER A 59 -2.05 -6.64 22.24
N LEU A 60 -3.04 -5.76 22.32
CA LEU A 60 -3.05 -4.41 21.73
C LEU A 60 -2.62 -3.32 22.71
N ALA A 61 -2.30 -3.65 23.97
CA ALA A 61 -1.98 -2.67 25.00
C ALA A 61 -0.86 -1.69 24.58
N TYR A 62 0.13 -2.16 23.83
CA TYR A 62 1.18 -1.30 23.29
C TYR A 62 0.63 -0.29 22.26
N ALA A 63 -0.25 -0.71 21.36
CA ALA A 63 -0.87 0.15 20.36
C ALA A 63 -1.83 1.19 21.00
N VAL A 64 -2.57 0.77 22.02
CA VAL A 64 -3.58 1.60 22.70
C VAL A 64 -2.95 2.60 23.69
N LEU A 65 -1.91 2.18 24.43
CA LEU A 65 -1.34 2.96 25.54
C LEU A 65 0.13 3.37 25.34
N GLY A 66 0.91 2.59 24.60
CA GLY A 66 2.37 2.77 24.49
C GLY A 66 2.81 3.74 23.39
N THR A 67 2.07 3.79 22.29
CA THR A 67 2.35 4.59 21.08
C THR A 67 2.60 6.07 21.38
N HIS A 68 1.76 6.69 22.21
CA HIS A 68 1.90 8.09 22.58
C HIS A 68 3.22 8.40 23.32
N HIS A 69 3.65 7.52 24.24
CA HIS A 69 4.90 7.72 24.98
C HIS A 69 6.14 7.69 24.10
N LEU A 70 6.09 6.91 23.02
CA LEU A 70 7.18 6.76 22.06
C LEU A 70 7.00 7.64 20.82
N LYS A 71 5.94 8.46 20.77
CA LYS A 71 5.58 9.30 19.62
C LYS A 71 5.46 8.50 18.32
N SER A 72 5.01 7.25 18.44
CA SER A 72 4.73 6.37 17.31
C SER A 72 3.26 6.51 16.94
N PHE A 73 2.95 7.53 16.16
CA PHE A 73 1.58 7.87 15.78
C PHE A 73 1.11 7.08 14.54
N PRO A 74 -0.22 6.94 14.35
CA PRO A 74 -0.83 6.48 13.10
C PRO A 74 -0.24 7.12 11.84
N VAL A 75 0.00 6.30 10.82
CA VAL A 75 0.54 6.72 9.50
C VAL A 75 -0.38 6.28 8.36
N ALA A 76 -0.95 5.08 8.46
CA ALA A 76 -1.85 4.55 7.43
C ALA A 76 -2.84 3.53 7.99
N VAL A 77 -3.98 3.39 7.32
CA VAL A 77 -4.90 2.26 7.44
C VAL A 77 -4.98 1.61 6.07
N LEU A 78 -4.59 0.35 5.97
CA LEU A 78 -4.55 -0.38 4.70
C LEU A 78 -5.55 -1.52 4.74
N ASP A 79 -6.41 -1.60 3.73
CA ASP A 79 -7.28 -2.75 3.52
C ASP A 79 -6.47 -3.91 2.94
N ILE A 80 -6.37 -4.98 3.72
CA ILE A 80 -5.66 -6.20 3.33
C ILE A 80 -6.59 -7.40 3.20
N SER A 81 -7.90 -7.12 3.14
CA SER A 81 -8.95 -8.13 3.17
C SER A 81 -8.75 -9.16 2.07
N SER A 82 -8.96 -10.43 2.44
CA SER A 82 -9.01 -11.52 1.47
C SER A 82 -10.43 -11.81 0.99
N SER A 83 -11.45 -11.28 1.69
CA SER A 83 -12.86 -11.40 1.36
C SER A 83 -13.61 -10.12 1.77
N VAL A 84 -14.58 -9.72 0.96
CA VAL A 84 -15.49 -8.60 1.25
C VAL A 84 -16.30 -8.82 2.54
N THR A 85 -16.56 -10.07 2.90
CA THR A 85 -17.41 -10.40 4.06
C THR A 85 -16.66 -10.41 5.39
N ASN A 86 -15.32 -10.42 5.36
CA ASN A 86 -14.50 -10.46 6.56
C ASN A 86 -13.33 -9.51 6.37
N PRO A 87 -13.59 -8.19 6.55
CA PRO A 87 -12.56 -7.19 6.37
C PRO A 87 -11.42 -7.38 7.38
N GLU A 88 -10.20 -7.17 6.89
CA GLU A 88 -8.99 -7.17 7.70
C GLU A 88 -8.18 -5.93 7.32
N TYR A 89 -7.77 -5.17 8.34
CA TYR A 89 -7.03 -3.94 8.18
C TYR A 89 -5.63 -4.07 8.78
N LEU A 90 -4.66 -3.45 8.13
CA LEU A 90 -3.33 -3.23 8.70
C LEU A 90 -3.25 -1.77 9.16
N LEU A 91 -3.16 -1.58 10.48
CA LEU A 91 -2.99 -0.27 11.11
C LEU A 91 -1.50 0.02 11.27
N CYS A 92 -0.99 0.95 10.48
CA CYS A 92 0.42 1.29 10.47
C CYS A 92 0.71 2.48 11.37
N PHE A 93 1.65 2.30 12.29
CA PHE A 93 2.28 3.37 13.06
C PHE A 93 3.65 3.70 12.45
N HIS A 94 4.48 4.51 13.12
CA HIS A 94 5.84 4.81 12.68
C HIS A 94 6.84 3.67 12.89
N GLU A 95 6.61 2.79 13.86
CA GLU A 95 7.57 1.75 14.29
C GLU A 95 7.08 0.31 14.10
N PHE A 96 5.77 0.12 13.97
CA PHE A 96 5.15 -1.18 13.83
C PHE A 96 3.76 -1.06 13.20
N ALA A 97 3.18 -2.19 12.81
CA ALA A 97 1.79 -2.27 12.40
C ALA A 97 1.10 -3.48 13.02
N VAL A 98 -0.22 -3.38 13.18
CA VAL A 98 -1.07 -4.45 13.72
C VAL A 98 -2.17 -4.81 12.75
N PHE A 99 -2.45 -6.10 12.63
CA PHE A 99 -3.56 -6.62 11.85
C PHE A 99 -4.81 -6.68 12.74
N VAL A 100 -5.92 -6.10 12.26
CA VAL A 100 -7.17 -6.05 13.00
C VAL A 100 -8.38 -6.35 12.11
N ASP A 101 -9.46 -6.79 12.73
CA ASP A 101 -10.76 -6.95 12.08
C ASP A 101 -11.52 -5.61 12.02
N ALA A 102 -12.75 -5.63 11.49
CA ALA A 102 -13.63 -4.45 11.49
C ALA A 102 -14.07 -3.97 12.87
N TYR A 103 -13.77 -4.70 13.95
CA TYR A 103 -14.06 -4.30 15.33
C TYR A 103 -12.78 -3.89 16.08
N GLY A 104 -11.67 -3.69 15.36
CA GLY A 104 -10.39 -3.28 15.93
C GLY A 104 -9.73 -4.32 16.82
N ARG A 105 -10.11 -5.61 16.70
CA ARG A 105 -9.52 -6.72 17.44
C ARG A 105 -8.38 -7.33 16.64
N LYS A 106 -7.33 -7.77 17.33
CA LYS A 106 -6.16 -8.35 16.67
C LYS A 106 -6.53 -9.64 15.91
N THR A 107 -6.14 -9.72 14.62
CA THR A 107 -6.43 -10.89 13.77
C THR A 107 -5.25 -11.84 13.57
N ARG A 108 -4.02 -11.36 13.77
CA ARG A 108 -2.78 -12.14 13.60
C ARG A 108 -1.92 -12.08 14.84
N GLU A 109 -1.19 -13.15 15.13
CA GLU A 109 -0.47 -13.27 16.40
C GLU A 109 0.68 -12.28 16.55
N GLU A 110 1.44 -12.03 15.49
CA GLU A 110 2.60 -11.13 15.52
C GLU A 110 2.32 -9.76 14.89
N ASP A 111 2.97 -8.75 15.45
CA ASP A 111 2.98 -7.40 14.89
C ASP A 111 3.98 -7.34 13.73
N VAL A 112 3.69 -6.50 12.73
CA VAL A 112 4.68 -6.18 11.70
C VAL A 112 5.67 -5.20 12.31
N LYS A 113 6.96 -5.52 12.24
CA LYS A 113 8.05 -4.64 12.68
C LYS A 113 9.00 -4.42 11.52
N TRP A 114 9.58 -3.24 11.47
CA TRP A 114 10.54 -2.85 10.45
C TRP A 114 11.78 -2.22 11.08
N SER A 115 12.82 -2.06 10.27
CA SER A 115 14.16 -1.73 10.75
C SER A 115 14.36 -0.24 11.04
N HIS A 116 13.58 0.63 10.40
CA HIS A 116 13.72 2.09 10.47
C HIS A 116 12.35 2.77 10.59
N ILE A 117 12.30 4.01 11.07
CA ILE A 117 11.04 4.76 11.08
C ILE A 117 10.46 4.85 9.67
N SER A 118 9.20 4.45 9.53
CA SER A 118 8.44 4.53 8.28
C SER A 118 7.65 5.83 8.24
N PHE A 119 7.54 6.44 7.05
CA PHE A 119 6.74 7.65 6.86
C PHE A 119 5.62 7.49 5.84
N ALA A 120 5.64 6.44 5.02
CA ALA A 120 4.57 6.15 4.08
C ALA A 120 4.46 4.64 3.83
N PHE A 121 3.26 4.23 3.43
CA PHE A 121 2.94 2.86 3.12
C PHE A 121 2.08 2.80 1.86
N ALA A 122 2.22 1.70 1.12
CA ALA A 122 1.28 1.34 0.08
C ALA A 122 1.02 -0.16 0.14
N PHE A 123 -0.21 -0.56 -0.11
CA PHE A 123 -0.55 -1.97 -0.27
C PHE A 123 -1.19 -2.17 -1.64
N GLN A 124 -0.61 -3.07 -2.42
CA GLN A 124 -1.18 -3.55 -3.67
C GLN A 124 -1.07 -5.06 -3.64
N LYS A 125 -2.18 -5.74 -3.39
CA LYS A 125 -2.21 -7.17 -3.08
C LYS A 125 -1.34 -7.98 -4.05
N PRO A 126 -0.48 -8.89 -3.53
CA PRO A 126 -0.23 -9.22 -2.11
C PRO A 126 0.92 -8.43 -1.46
N TYR A 127 1.38 -7.32 -2.04
CA TYR A 127 2.61 -6.65 -1.62
C TYR A 127 2.35 -5.42 -0.76
N LEU A 128 3.00 -5.40 0.41
CA LEU A 128 3.14 -4.23 1.26
C LEU A 128 4.47 -3.55 0.94
N PHE A 129 4.42 -2.25 0.68
CA PHE A 129 5.57 -1.39 0.45
C PHE A 129 5.69 -0.42 1.62
N ILE A 130 6.83 -0.44 2.30
CA ILE A 130 7.12 0.39 3.47
C ILE A 130 8.23 1.37 3.08
N PHE A 131 7.93 2.66 3.17
CA PHE A 131 8.84 3.72 2.77
C PHE A 131 9.61 4.26 3.97
N HIS A 132 10.93 4.24 3.85
CA HIS A 132 11.88 4.82 4.79
C HIS A 132 12.75 5.86 4.09
N PHE A 133 13.57 6.58 4.86
CA PHE A 133 14.32 7.73 4.33
C PHE A 133 15.27 7.39 3.16
N ALA A 134 15.85 6.18 3.16
CA ALA A 134 16.84 5.77 2.17
C ALA A 134 16.60 4.37 1.58
N LEU A 135 15.43 3.79 1.84
CA LEU A 135 15.06 2.48 1.30
C LEU A 135 13.56 2.28 1.27
N VAL A 136 13.13 1.30 0.49
CA VAL A 136 11.78 0.74 0.50
C VAL A 136 11.86 -0.73 0.89
N GLU A 137 11.14 -1.15 1.93
CA GLU A 137 10.94 -2.56 2.27
C GLU A 137 9.71 -3.09 1.51
N VAL A 138 9.83 -4.26 0.89
CA VAL A 138 8.72 -4.92 0.18
C VAL A 138 8.46 -6.27 0.82
N LEU A 139 7.25 -6.46 1.35
CA LEU A 139 6.81 -7.69 2.02
C LEU A 139 5.67 -8.34 1.22
N ARG A 140 5.74 -9.65 1.01
CA ARG A 140 4.63 -10.43 0.44
C ARG A 140 3.69 -10.91 1.53
N ILE A 141 2.54 -10.25 1.69
CA ILE A 141 1.52 -10.58 2.69
C ILE A 141 0.59 -11.67 2.15
N THR A 142 0.51 -12.77 2.87
CA THR A 142 -0.39 -13.90 2.60
C THR A 142 -1.36 -14.08 3.76
N SER A 143 -2.34 -14.97 3.59
CA SER A 143 -3.27 -15.40 4.65
C SER A 143 -2.54 -16.00 5.87
N LYS A 144 -1.34 -16.55 5.68
CA LYS A 144 -0.53 -17.16 6.75
C LYS A 144 0.51 -16.21 7.35
N SER A 145 0.81 -15.09 6.70
CA SER A 145 1.86 -14.17 7.17
C SER A 145 1.51 -13.62 8.56
N PHE A 146 2.47 -13.65 9.48
CA PHE A 146 2.33 -13.27 10.89
C PHE A 146 1.36 -14.14 11.70
N THR A 147 1.02 -15.33 11.20
CA THR A 147 0.18 -16.29 11.91
C THR A 147 0.97 -17.48 12.45
N LYS A 148 0.45 -18.13 13.49
CA LYS A 148 0.99 -19.40 13.99
C LYS A 148 0.63 -20.54 13.04
N LEU A 149 1.60 -21.42 12.75
CA LEU A 149 1.40 -22.55 11.82
C LEU A 149 0.31 -23.52 12.30
N GLU A 150 0.27 -23.77 13.61
CA GLU A 150 -0.74 -24.61 14.27
C GLU A 150 -1.14 -24.01 15.63
N LYS A 151 -2.37 -24.29 16.07
CA LYS A 151 -2.85 -23.88 17.40
C LYS A 151 -1.95 -24.45 18.49
N GLY A 152 -1.32 -23.57 19.27
CA GLY A 152 -0.41 -23.94 20.37
C GLY A 152 1.06 -24.11 19.95
N SER A 153 1.40 -23.93 18.67
CA SER A 153 2.79 -23.82 18.23
C SER A 153 3.37 -22.43 18.56
N ASP A 154 4.67 -22.36 18.80
CA ASP A 154 5.40 -21.09 18.93
C ASP A 154 6.04 -20.65 17.60
N LYS A 155 5.80 -21.40 16.52
CA LYS A 155 6.34 -21.07 15.19
C LYS A 155 5.37 -20.17 14.44
N VAL A 156 5.80 -18.93 14.22
CA VAL A 156 5.11 -17.94 13.40
C VAL A 156 5.68 -17.96 11.99
N VAL A 157 4.79 -17.80 11.00
CA VAL A 157 5.15 -17.68 9.59
C VAL A 157 5.41 -16.22 9.24
N PHE A 158 6.68 -15.82 9.09
CA PHE A 158 7.01 -14.49 8.60
C PHE A 158 6.98 -14.43 7.06
N PRO A 159 6.52 -13.32 6.46
CA PRO A 159 6.49 -13.17 5.01
C PRO A 159 7.90 -13.10 4.43
N GLN A 160 8.01 -13.37 3.13
CA GLN A 160 9.19 -12.99 2.37
C GLN A 160 9.30 -11.46 2.32
N GLN A 161 10.52 -10.95 2.45
CA GLN A 161 10.82 -9.54 2.48
C GLN A 161 12.10 -9.24 1.71
N VAL A 162 12.14 -8.08 1.07
CA VAL A 162 13.36 -7.51 0.47
C VAL A 162 13.45 -6.03 0.81
N MET A 163 14.67 -5.51 0.91
CA MET A 163 14.94 -4.09 1.09
C MET A 163 15.62 -3.56 -0.16
N LEU A 164 15.11 -2.46 -0.69
CA LEU A 164 15.64 -1.81 -1.88
C LEU A 164 16.18 -0.44 -1.47
N GLU A 165 17.50 -0.27 -1.54
CA GLU A 165 18.13 1.02 -1.28
C GLU A 165 17.76 2.01 -2.39
N LEU A 166 16.99 3.02 -2.01
CA LEU A 166 16.47 4.06 -2.89
C LEU A 166 16.57 5.39 -2.14
N PRO A 167 17.37 6.35 -2.62
CA PRO A 167 17.55 7.62 -1.91
C PRO A 167 16.27 8.47 -1.96
N ASN A 168 15.77 8.89 -0.79
CA ASN A 168 14.60 9.75 -0.64
C ASN A 168 13.39 9.25 -1.48
N PRO A 169 12.90 8.02 -1.25
CA PRO A 169 11.82 7.46 -2.03
C PRO A 169 10.49 8.13 -1.64
N GLN A 170 9.69 8.56 -2.60
CA GLN A 170 8.37 9.14 -2.36
C GLN A 170 7.31 8.37 -3.12
N PHE A 171 6.31 7.88 -2.40
CA PHE A 171 5.16 7.22 -3.01
C PHE A 171 4.34 8.21 -3.84
N LEU A 172 4.01 7.83 -5.08
CA LEU A 172 3.23 8.67 -6.00
C LEU A 172 1.85 8.10 -6.30
N GLY A 173 1.68 6.79 -6.19
CA GLY A 173 0.40 6.15 -6.43
C GLY A 173 0.53 4.67 -6.78
N THR A 174 -0.62 3.98 -6.78
CA THR A 174 -0.69 2.60 -7.24
C THR A 174 -0.63 2.53 -8.76
N SER A 175 -0.11 1.40 -9.27
CA SER A 175 -0.18 1.10 -10.69
C SER A 175 -1.45 0.32 -11.01
N ILE A 176 -1.87 0.38 -12.28
CA ILE A 176 -2.91 -0.51 -12.82
C ILE A 176 -2.42 -1.97 -12.80
N SER A 177 -1.11 -2.20 -12.91
CA SER A 177 -0.55 -3.54 -12.77
C SER A 177 -0.63 -4.00 -11.31
N HIS A 178 -1.22 -5.19 -11.11
CA HIS A 178 -1.29 -5.84 -9.79
C HIS A 178 0.09 -5.93 -9.13
N GLY A 179 0.12 -5.77 -7.81
CA GLY A 179 1.35 -5.86 -7.03
C GLY A 179 2.41 -4.79 -7.33
N SER A 180 2.05 -3.64 -7.91
CA SER A 180 3.03 -2.61 -8.26
C SER A 180 2.58 -1.18 -7.96
N ILE A 181 3.56 -0.32 -7.76
CA ILE A 181 3.37 1.08 -7.40
C ILE A 181 4.31 1.98 -8.22
N PHE A 182 4.01 3.27 -8.25
CA PHE A 182 4.90 4.31 -8.72
C PHE A 182 5.50 5.07 -7.56
N LEU A 183 6.80 5.34 -7.64
CA LEU A 183 7.53 6.16 -6.69
C LEU A 183 8.51 7.06 -7.41
N SER A 184 8.82 8.21 -6.82
CA SER A 184 10.01 8.97 -7.19
C SER A 184 11.18 8.63 -6.27
N THR A 185 12.40 8.75 -6.77
CA THR A 185 13.64 8.63 -5.99
C THR A 185 14.58 9.74 -6.43
N SER A 186 15.41 10.25 -5.52
CA SER A 186 16.28 11.38 -5.82
C SER A 186 17.55 11.33 -4.98
N SER A 187 18.68 11.15 -5.66
CA SER A 187 20.02 11.22 -5.06
C SER A 187 20.50 12.66 -4.87
N ASP A 188 19.93 13.63 -5.58
CA ASP A 188 20.28 15.06 -5.53
C ASP A 188 19.03 15.92 -5.84
N ILE A 189 18.89 17.07 -5.17
CA ILE A 189 17.70 17.95 -5.18
C ILE A 189 17.28 18.37 -6.61
N LYS A 190 18.19 18.32 -7.57
CA LYS A 190 17.96 18.77 -8.95
C LYS A 190 17.36 17.70 -9.88
N TYR A 191 17.51 16.42 -9.56
CA TYR A 191 17.10 15.34 -10.44
C TYR A 191 16.35 14.27 -9.64
N GLY A 192 15.10 14.03 -10.03
CA GLY A 192 14.29 12.92 -9.54
C GLY A 192 14.04 11.92 -10.66
N GLU A 193 14.08 10.64 -10.33
CA GLU A 193 13.71 9.55 -11.22
C GLU A 193 12.32 9.03 -10.83
N LEU A 194 11.50 8.70 -11.83
CA LEU A 194 10.21 8.04 -11.65
C LEU A 194 10.39 6.56 -11.91
N LEU A 195 10.09 5.72 -10.91
CA LEU A 195 10.23 4.27 -10.99
C LEU A 195 8.87 3.60 -10.81
N LYS A 196 8.65 2.51 -11.57
CA LYS A 196 7.60 1.53 -11.28
C LYS A 196 8.24 0.41 -10.47
N LEU A 197 7.80 0.20 -9.24
CA LEU A 197 8.27 -0.88 -8.41
C LEU A 197 7.27 -2.03 -8.44
N GLU A 198 7.72 -3.19 -8.92
CA GLU A 198 6.90 -4.40 -9.08
C GLU A 198 7.26 -5.41 -7.98
N GLY A 199 6.31 -5.65 -7.06
CA GLY A 199 6.51 -6.49 -5.89
C GLY A 199 6.83 -7.93 -6.24
N ASN A 200 6.29 -8.47 -7.34
CA ASN A 200 6.59 -9.83 -7.81
C ASN A 200 8.01 -9.98 -8.35
N LEU A 201 8.61 -8.91 -8.89
CA LEU A 201 10.01 -8.93 -9.31
C LEU A 201 10.95 -8.78 -8.12
N ALA A 202 10.59 -7.92 -7.16
CA ALA A 202 11.38 -7.67 -5.96
C ALA A 202 11.31 -8.86 -4.97
N CYS A 203 10.12 -9.43 -4.81
CA CYS A 203 9.78 -10.43 -3.81
C CYS A 203 8.95 -11.56 -4.46
N PRO A 204 9.59 -12.42 -5.29
CA PRO A 204 8.89 -13.44 -6.06
C PRO A 204 8.29 -14.50 -5.15
N GLY A 205 6.98 -14.67 -5.24
CA GLY A 205 6.26 -15.73 -4.55
C GLY A 205 6.30 -17.05 -5.31
N ILE A 206 6.12 -18.16 -4.59
CA ILE A 206 5.62 -19.40 -5.21
C ILE A 206 4.16 -19.12 -5.60
N GLU A 207 3.81 -19.37 -6.87
CA GLU A 207 2.45 -19.25 -7.41
C GLU A 207 1.53 -20.21 -6.66
N ASP A 208 0.92 -19.73 -5.59
CA ASP A 208 -0.17 -20.40 -4.90
C ASP A 208 -1.07 -19.33 -4.28
N GLU A 209 -2.37 -19.58 -4.43
CA GLU A 209 -3.54 -18.75 -4.10
C GLU A 209 -3.97 -17.77 -5.20
N SER A 210 -5.10 -18.15 -5.83
CA SER A 210 -5.88 -17.40 -6.80
C SER A 210 -6.08 -15.95 -6.37
N ILE A 211 -5.48 -15.04 -7.13
CA ILE A 211 -5.70 -13.60 -7.03
C ILE A 211 -7.15 -13.36 -7.47
N SER A 212 -8.08 -13.15 -6.53
CA SER A 212 -9.41 -12.66 -6.86
C SER A 212 -9.28 -11.24 -7.41
N THR A 213 -9.54 -11.10 -8.70
CA THR A 213 -9.18 -9.96 -9.56
C THR A 213 -10.09 -8.73 -9.44
N LEU A 214 -10.85 -8.53 -8.36
CA LEU A 214 -11.91 -7.50 -8.35
C LEU A 214 -11.80 -6.31 -7.38
N ASP A 215 -10.96 -6.32 -6.35
CA ASP A 215 -11.16 -5.37 -5.25
C ASP A 215 -10.08 -4.28 -5.14
N THR A 216 -9.86 -3.48 -6.18
CA THR A 216 -9.04 -2.25 -6.03
C THR A 216 -9.60 -1.01 -6.72
N TYR A 217 -10.83 -1.05 -7.24
CA TYR A 217 -11.46 0.15 -7.82
C TYR A 217 -12.71 0.59 -7.05
N GLY A 218 -12.49 1.42 -6.03
CA GLY A 218 -13.50 2.33 -5.50
C GLY A 218 -13.56 3.62 -6.32
N ILE A 219 -14.14 3.58 -7.52
CA ILE A 219 -14.72 4.75 -8.18
C ILE A 219 -16.12 4.36 -8.67
N GLN A 220 -17.13 4.69 -7.87
CA GLN A 220 -18.53 4.64 -8.30
C GLN A 220 -18.77 5.78 -9.30
N SER A 221 -18.97 5.45 -10.57
CA SER A 221 -19.69 6.31 -11.51
C SER A 221 -21.05 5.70 -11.76
N ASP A 222 -22.06 6.38 -11.23
CA ASP A 222 -23.48 6.13 -11.44
C ASP A 222 -23.88 6.58 -12.86
N ALA A 223 -24.37 5.66 -13.68
CA ALA A 223 -25.24 5.94 -14.82
C ALA A 223 -25.93 4.63 -15.26
N GLY A 224 -27.25 4.61 -15.17
CA GLY A 224 -28.08 3.43 -15.37
C GLY A 224 -28.39 3.03 -16.81
N ASP A 225 -29.12 1.92 -16.85
CA ASP A 225 -29.98 1.35 -17.90
C ASP A 225 -29.38 0.95 -19.25
N GLY A 226 -29.39 -0.37 -19.49
CA GLY A 226 -30.13 -0.90 -20.63
C GLY A 226 -29.34 -1.61 -21.74
N HIS A 227 -29.56 -2.92 -21.79
CA HIS A 227 -29.59 -3.78 -22.98
C HIS A 227 -28.34 -4.59 -23.37
N SER A 228 -28.60 -5.89 -23.56
CA SER A 228 -27.72 -7.00 -23.84
C SER A 228 -27.40 -7.18 -25.33
N THR A 229 -26.14 -7.45 -25.66
CA THR A 229 -25.73 -8.26 -26.83
C THR A 229 -24.41 -8.99 -26.54
N PRO A 230 -24.25 -10.27 -26.93
CA PRO A 230 -23.00 -11.01 -26.76
C PRO A 230 -22.07 -10.86 -27.98
N ASP A 231 -20.82 -11.26 -27.77
CA ASP A 231 -19.71 -11.39 -28.72
C ASP A 231 -18.92 -10.11 -29.05
N ASP A 232 -17.72 -9.99 -28.45
CA ASP A 232 -16.51 -10.00 -29.28
C ASP A 232 -15.26 -10.32 -28.46
N GLN A 233 -14.50 -11.28 -28.99
CA GLN A 233 -13.24 -11.80 -28.47
C GLN A 233 -12.11 -10.79 -28.75
N SER A 234 -11.27 -10.54 -27.74
CA SER A 234 -9.86 -10.20 -28.01
C SER A 234 -8.98 -10.54 -26.81
N GLU A 235 -8.45 -11.76 -26.82
CA GLU A 235 -7.19 -12.10 -26.17
C GLU A 235 -6.06 -11.27 -26.80
N PHE A 236 -5.38 -10.43 -26.01
CA PHE A 236 -4.08 -9.90 -26.39
C PHE A 236 -2.99 -10.68 -25.64
N SER A 237 -2.52 -11.76 -26.28
CA SER A 237 -1.24 -12.39 -25.98
C SER A 237 -0.10 -11.57 -26.59
N PHE A 238 0.85 -11.12 -25.79
CA PHE A 238 2.13 -10.64 -26.32
C PHE A 238 3.10 -11.80 -26.42
N THR A 239 3.36 -12.22 -27.66
CA THR A 239 4.44 -13.14 -28.02
C THR A 239 5.79 -12.53 -27.68
N SER A 240 6.63 -13.32 -27.02
CA SER A 240 8.06 -13.05 -26.80
C SER A 240 8.78 -12.97 -28.15
N SER A 241 9.30 -11.80 -28.53
CA SER A 241 10.11 -11.63 -29.73
C SER A 241 11.58 -11.47 -29.36
N VAL A 242 12.34 -12.54 -29.56
CA VAL A 242 13.80 -12.55 -29.68
C VAL A 242 14.17 -11.79 -30.95
N VAL A 243 15.05 -10.79 -30.86
CA VAL A 243 15.57 -10.10 -32.05
C VAL A 243 16.93 -10.70 -32.40
N GLN A 244 17.00 -11.29 -33.59
CA GLN A 244 18.21 -11.77 -34.25
C GLN A 244 18.91 -10.57 -34.90
N SER A 245 20.06 -10.18 -34.38
CA SER A 245 20.90 -9.14 -34.99
C SER A 245 21.68 -9.72 -36.16
N LEU A 246 21.60 -9.06 -37.31
CA LEU A 246 22.48 -9.32 -38.46
C LEU A 246 23.89 -8.83 -38.13
N GLU A 247 24.86 -9.71 -38.37
CA GLU A 247 26.30 -9.47 -38.28
C GLU A 247 26.74 -8.46 -39.35
N GLU A 248 27.51 -7.45 -38.93
CA GLU A 248 28.68 -6.99 -39.69
C GLU A 248 29.82 -6.76 -38.67
N THR A 249 30.96 -7.34 -39.02
CA THR A 249 32.17 -7.56 -38.25
C THR A 249 32.98 -6.28 -38.02
N ASP A 250 33.63 -6.15 -36.87
CA ASP A 250 35.10 -6.24 -36.76
C ASP A 250 35.54 -6.24 -35.27
N GLU A 251 36.63 -6.98 -35.05
CA GLU A 251 37.29 -7.41 -33.81
C GLU A 251 37.72 -6.21 -32.90
N ASP A 252 37.72 -6.23 -31.56
CA ASP A 252 38.55 -7.05 -30.66
C ASP A 252 38.15 -6.91 -29.16
N GLU A 253 38.29 -8.04 -28.46
CA GLU A 253 38.68 -8.29 -27.04
C GLU A 253 38.03 -7.61 -25.80
N ARG A 254 37.20 -8.42 -25.11
CA ARG A 254 37.19 -8.78 -23.67
C ARG A 254 37.50 -7.73 -22.57
N ALA A 255 36.49 -7.44 -21.74
CA ALA A 255 36.54 -7.68 -20.27
C ALA A 255 35.14 -7.62 -19.63
N ASN A 256 34.88 -8.56 -18.71
CA ASN A 256 33.63 -8.77 -17.98
C ASN A 256 33.24 -7.62 -17.04
N GLY A 257 31.97 -7.24 -17.08
CA GLY A 257 31.27 -6.51 -16.02
C GLY A 257 29.77 -6.55 -16.28
N TYR A 258 29.01 -7.29 -15.48
CA TYR A 258 27.54 -7.29 -15.57
C TYR A 258 27.02 -5.94 -15.07
N ASN A 259 26.87 -4.99 -16.00
CA ASN A 259 26.15 -3.74 -15.78
C ASN A 259 24.74 -3.93 -16.34
N CYS A 260 23.74 -3.95 -15.48
CA CYS A 260 22.33 -3.94 -15.89
C CYS A 260 21.96 -2.50 -16.23
N GLU A 261 22.18 -2.08 -17.48
CA GLU A 261 21.78 -0.76 -17.95
C GLU A 261 20.27 -0.69 -18.18
N TYR A 262 19.58 0.03 -17.29
CA TYR A 262 18.18 0.41 -17.46
C TYR A 262 18.06 1.50 -18.53
N ASN A 263 17.63 1.14 -19.73
CA ASN A 263 17.27 2.10 -20.77
C ASN A 263 15.76 2.16 -20.96
N ARG A 264 15.11 3.10 -20.29
CA ARG A 264 14.01 3.94 -20.81
C ARG A 264 13.96 5.25 -20.02
N ARG A 265 14.78 6.21 -20.44
CA ARG A 265 14.76 7.58 -19.92
C ARG A 265 13.65 8.36 -20.61
N VAL A 266 12.67 8.85 -19.85
CA VAL A 266 11.80 9.94 -20.31
C VAL A 266 12.23 11.19 -19.56
N LYS A 267 12.89 12.11 -20.28
CA LYS A 267 13.25 13.44 -19.77
C LYS A 267 12.11 14.41 -20.09
N PHE A 268 11.64 15.16 -19.09
CA PHE A 268 10.81 16.32 -19.32
C PHE A 268 11.68 17.57 -19.30
N GLU A 269 11.77 18.28 -20.42
CA GLU A 269 12.40 19.60 -20.50
C GLU A 269 11.37 20.68 -20.10
N ASN A 270 11.65 21.39 -19.02
CA ASN A 270 10.91 22.60 -18.66
C ASN A 270 11.38 23.77 -19.53
N ASN A 271 10.63 24.07 -20.59
CA ASN A 271 10.78 25.32 -21.34
C ASN A 271 9.96 26.43 -20.66
N ALA A 272 10.53 27.05 -19.64
CA ALA A 272 10.10 28.37 -19.19
C ALA A 272 10.89 29.44 -19.97
N LYS A 273 10.22 30.16 -20.88
CA LYS A 273 10.75 31.40 -21.45
C LYS A 273 10.19 32.57 -20.65
N HIS A 274 11.10 33.40 -20.15
CA HIS A 274 10.84 34.75 -19.64
C HIS A 274 10.41 35.68 -20.78
#